data_AF-A0A5J4LNN6-F1
#
_entry.id   AF-A0A5J4LNN6-F1
#
_cell.length_a   1.000
_cell.length_b   1.000
_cell.length_c   1.000
_cell.angle_alpha   90.00
_cell.angle_beta   90.00
_cell.angle_gamma   90.00
#
_symmetry.space_group_name_H-M   'P 1'
#
loop_
_entity.id
_entity.type
_entity.pdbx_description
1 polymer ?
#
loop_
_entity_poly.entity_id
_entity_poly.type
_entity_poly.pdbx_seq_one_letter_code
_entity_poly.pdbx_strand_id
1 'polypeptide(L)'
;MASPRRLRAILLPLALIGSAATLGTGAAMGAVSEGSSSKAAPDTTEQRPTWAIAHRVLTTGGVTMALKNGANALEMDATAWRKGWWADHDGSPTSAGDTMSAMFDQVAKEHDQGRHASFVWLDMKNPDWCDSSDPKWRHCSVAALRDLARQKLESRGIRVLYGFYGKEGGSGWKNALADLNSKEAVSYSGDYAQVRDGFAKYGPHVPGNQRVMDKGEFSMALKFGSIREELAAGRKPRDAGELAQTVGWTVGKGDRDRAATLLDSSDGSAAVDSLIYGNRASCYPDGVSGPKGCGTDDSAVRESLSYITDYVKAHPDTRRMATAQDIPFGS
;
A
#
# COMPACT_ATOMS: atom_id res chain seq x y z
N MET A 1 -38.51 -3.49 44.63
CA MET A 1 -37.68 -2.89 45.69
C MET A 1 -36.50 -2.22 45.03
N ALA A 2 -36.64 -0.93 44.72
CA ALA A 2 -35.63 -0.11 44.07
C ALA A 2 -35.05 0.86 45.12
N SER A 3 -33.73 0.92 45.22
CA SER A 3 -33.02 1.82 46.14
C SER A 3 -32.02 2.64 45.31
N PRO A 4 -32.06 3.99 45.35
CA PRO A 4 -31.24 4.85 44.49
C PRO A 4 -30.01 5.38 45.22
N ARG A 5 -28.85 5.47 44.54
CA ARG A 5 -27.70 6.30 44.94
C ARG A 5 -27.00 6.82 43.69
N ARG A 6 -27.13 8.10 43.35
CA ARG A 6 -26.43 9.33 43.82
C ARG A 6 -25.34 9.75 42.83
N LEU A 7 -25.69 10.74 42.02
CA LEU A 7 -24.78 11.62 41.27
C LEU A 7 -23.84 12.34 42.24
N ARG A 8 -22.54 12.38 41.92
CA ARG A 8 -21.59 13.33 42.49
C ARG A 8 -21.15 14.30 41.39
N ALA A 9 -21.62 15.54 41.50
CA ALA A 9 -21.02 16.69 40.85
C ALA A 9 -19.77 17.09 41.63
N ILE A 10 -18.67 17.38 40.93
CA ILE A 10 -17.49 18.04 41.48
C ILE A 10 -17.36 19.36 40.73
N LEU A 11 -17.34 20.45 41.49
CA LEU A 11 -17.22 21.83 41.04
C LEU A 11 -16.01 22.47 41.73
N LEU A 12 -15.27 23.27 40.94
CA LEU A 12 -14.39 24.40 41.28
C LEU A 12 -12.97 24.11 41.84
N PRO A 13 -11.98 25.03 41.66
CA PRO A 13 -12.12 26.46 41.33
C PRO A 13 -11.24 27.05 40.20
N LEU A 14 -11.75 28.17 39.66
CA LEU A 14 -11.01 29.23 38.96
C LEU A 14 -9.98 29.89 39.91
N ALA A 15 -8.80 30.21 39.40
CA ALA A 15 -7.93 31.24 39.97
C ALA A 15 -7.51 32.22 38.86
N LEU A 16 -7.62 33.50 39.18
CA LEU A 16 -7.41 34.66 38.30
C LEU A 16 -6.44 35.62 39.01
N ILE A 17 -5.70 36.38 38.21
CA ILE A 17 -4.97 37.64 38.50
C ILE A 17 -3.50 37.52 38.94
N GLY A 18 -2.63 38.22 38.20
CA GLY A 18 -1.31 38.65 38.65
C GLY A 18 -0.46 39.29 37.55
N SER A 19 -0.85 40.43 37.00
CA SER A 19 0.03 41.27 36.17
C SER A 19 0.95 42.12 37.07
N ALA A 20 2.25 42.13 36.78
CA ALA A 20 3.17 43.14 37.27
C ALA A 20 4.13 43.55 36.13
N ALA A 21 4.08 44.83 35.78
CA ALA A 21 4.98 45.49 34.86
C ALA A 21 6.22 45.99 35.62
N THR A 22 7.40 45.84 35.03
CA THR A 22 8.61 46.56 35.44
C THR A 22 9.24 47.23 34.22
N LEU A 23 9.27 48.56 34.28
CA LEU A 23 10.05 49.45 33.42
C LEU A 23 11.55 49.30 33.73
N GLY A 24 12.37 49.23 32.68
CA GLY A 24 13.82 49.30 32.77
C GLY A 24 14.40 49.83 31.46
N THR A 25 14.79 51.09 31.47
CA THR A 25 15.52 51.81 30.41
C THR A 25 16.98 51.36 30.34
N GLY A 26 17.50 51.13 29.13
CA GLY A 26 18.93 50.96 28.86
C GLY A 26 19.19 50.88 27.35
N ALA A 27 20.04 51.77 26.85
CA ALA A 27 20.20 52.09 25.43
C ALA A 27 21.25 51.25 24.68
N ALA A 28 21.03 51.20 23.35
CA ALA A 28 22.03 51.37 22.28
C ALA A 28 22.66 50.13 21.60
N MET A 29 22.40 50.10 20.28
CA MET A 29 23.22 49.67 19.14
C MET A 29 23.29 48.19 18.76
N GLY A 30 22.86 47.92 17.53
CA GLY A 30 23.15 46.69 16.79
C GLY A 30 22.13 46.43 15.70
N ALA A 31 22.29 47.10 14.56
CA ALA A 31 21.54 46.79 13.35
C ALA A 31 21.82 45.35 12.91
N VAL A 32 20.78 44.53 12.81
CA VAL A 32 20.83 43.25 12.09
C VAL A 32 19.68 43.29 11.09
N SER A 33 20.06 43.32 9.82
CA SER A 33 19.16 43.19 8.67
C SER A 33 18.32 41.93 8.85
N GLU A 34 17.00 42.09 8.96
CA GLU A 34 16.05 40.97 8.88
C GLU A 34 16.20 40.33 7.50
N GLY A 35 16.84 39.17 7.49
CA GLY A 35 16.98 38.32 6.34
C GLY A 35 15.60 37.83 5.89
N SER A 36 15.36 37.98 4.59
CA SER A 36 14.55 37.10 3.73
C SER A 36 13.84 35.97 4.50
N SER A 37 12.52 36.08 4.63
CA SER A 37 11.65 35.00 5.05
C SER A 37 11.97 33.73 4.24
N SER A 38 12.72 32.81 4.84
CA SER A 38 12.84 31.47 4.29
C SER A 38 11.44 30.87 4.35
N LYS A 39 10.84 30.68 3.17
CA LYS A 39 9.61 29.89 3.02
C LYS A 39 9.87 28.57 3.72
N ALA A 40 9.25 28.36 4.88
CA ALA A 40 9.34 27.11 5.60
C ALA A 40 8.95 26.00 4.61
N ALA A 41 9.75 24.93 4.55
CA ALA A 41 9.37 23.76 3.79
C ALA A 41 7.97 23.33 4.27
N PRO A 42 7.06 22.98 3.35
CA PRO A 42 5.72 22.57 3.73
C PRO A 42 5.81 21.42 4.74
N ASP A 43 4.98 21.52 5.78
CA ASP A 43 4.85 20.49 6.79
C ASP A 43 4.48 19.19 6.07
N THR A 44 5.22 18.10 6.32
CA THR A 44 5.10 16.83 5.56
C THR A 44 3.74 16.14 5.72
N THR A 45 2.88 16.72 6.57
CA THR A 45 1.49 16.37 6.85
C THR A 45 0.51 16.80 5.75
N GLU A 46 0.84 17.75 4.87
CA GLU A 46 -0.05 18.17 3.78
C GLU A 46 0.12 17.36 2.49
N GLN A 47 1.33 16.84 2.23
CA GLN A 47 1.62 16.10 1.00
C GLN A 47 1.13 14.65 1.10
N ARG A 48 0.32 14.20 0.14
CA ARG A 48 -0.14 12.82 0.10
C ARG A 48 1.01 11.88 -0.28
N PRO A 49 1.32 10.85 0.54
CA PRO A 49 2.30 9.83 0.18
C PRO A 49 1.78 9.01 -1.01
N THR A 50 2.67 8.74 -1.96
CA THR A 50 2.39 7.93 -3.16
C THR A 50 3.23 6.67 -3.14
N TRP A 51 2.60 5.51 -3.28
CA TRP A 51 3.31 4.23 -3.45
C TRP A 51 3.36 3.81 -4.92
N ALA A 52 4.57 3.53 -5.39
CA ALA A 52 4.84 2.90 -6.67
C ALA A 52 5.07 1.41 -6.43
N ILE A 53 4.07 0.60 -6.79
CA ILE A 53 4.05 -0.84 -6.55
C ILE A 53 4.61 -1.54 -7.79
N ALA A 54 5.75 -2.23 -7.67
CA ALA A 54 6.30 -2.99 -8.78
C ALA A 54 5.39 -4.19 -9.10
N HIS A 55 4.94 -4.28 -10.35
CA HIS A 55 4.04 -5.33 -10.84
C HIS A 55 4.75 -6.67 -11.04
N ARG A 56 4.07 -7.75 -10.66
CA ARG A 56 4.39 -9.14 -11.01
C ARG A 56 5.83 -9.50 -10.65
N VAL A 57 6.23 -9.23 -9.41
CA VAL A 57 7.56 -9.53 -8.90
C VAL A 57 7.60 -11.00 -8.47
N LEU A 58 8.13 -11.86 -9.34
CA LEU A 58 8.08 -13.32 -9.15
C LEU A 58 9.40 -13.96 -8.70
N THR A 59 10.51 -13.24 -8.71
CA THR A 59 11.82 -13.79 -8.33
C THR A 59 12.53 -12.89 -7.34
N THR A 60 13.44 -13.47 -6.57
CA THR A 60 14.33 -12.76 -5.64
C THR A 60 15.23 -11.76 -6.37
N GLY A 61 15.66 -12.08 -7.61
CA GLY A 61 16.32 -11.13 -8.50
C GLY A 61 15.40 -9.95 -8.86
N GLY A 62 14.13 -10.23 -9.17
CA GLY A 62 13.12 -9.21 -9.43
C GLY A 62 12.85 -8.29 -8.23
N VAL A 63 12.83 -8.83 -7.00
CA VAL A 63 12.75 -8.02 -5.76
C VAL A 63 13.90 -7.04 -5.69
N THR A 64 15.13 -7.53 -5.88
CA THR A 64 16.34 -6.70 -5.84
C THR A 64 16.28 -5.60 -6.91
N MET A 65 15.88 -5.96 -8.13
CA MET A 65 15.81 -5.01 -9.24
C MET A 65 14.71 -3.96 -9.03
N ALA A 66 13.53 -4.37 -8.56
CA ALA A 66 12.41 -3.46 -8.29
C ALA A 66 12.78 -2.39 -7.26
N LEU A 67 13.32 -2.83 -6.12
CA LEU A 67 13.72 -1.92 -5.04
C LEU A 67 14.93 -1.06 -5.43
N LYS A 68 15.89 -1.60 -6.19
CA LYS A 68 17.00 -0.81 -6.77
C LYS A 68 16.50 0.27 -7.73
N ASN A 69 15.45 -0.01 -8.51
CA ASN A 69 14.88 0.95 -9.46
C ASN A 69 14.07 2.05 -8.76
N GLY A 70 13.67 1.86 -7.50
CA GLY A 70 12.98 2.86 -6.68
C GLY A 70 11.53 2.52 -6.37
N ALA A 71 11.09 1.26 -6.56
CA ALA A 71 9.83 0.80 -6.01
C ALA A 71 9.84 0.96 -4.48
N ASN A 72 8.73 1.41 -3.90
CA ASN A 72 8.54 1.47 -2.45
C ASN A 72 7.46 0.48 -1.97
N ALA A 73 6.90 -0.32 -2.87
CA ALA A 73 6.03 -1.45 -2.59
C ALA A 73 6.16 -2.49 -3.71
N LEU A 74 5.77 -3.73 -3.44
CA LEU A 74 5.89 -4.85 -4.38
C LEU A 74 4.56 -5.60 -4.47
N GLU A 75 4.11 -5.91 -5.68
CA GLU A 75 3.02 -6.87 -5.91
C GLU A 75 3.63 -8.21 -6.34
N MET A 76 3.19 -9.28 -5.68
CA MET A 76 3.62 -10.65 -5.90
C MET A 76 2.40 -11.54 -6.08
N ASP A 77 2.30 -12.20 -7.22
CA ASP A 77 1.29 -13.21 -7.42
C ASP A 77 1.56 -14.40 -6.49
N ALA A 78 0.61 -14.72 -5.62
CA ALA A 78 0.74 -15.82 -4.67
C ALA A 78 -0.13 -16.99 -5.12
N THR A 79 0.51 -18.09 -5.52
CA THR A 79 -0.16 -19.36 -5.80
C THR A 79 0.28 -20.43 -4.81
N ALA A 80 -0.70 -21.11 -4.23
CA ALA A 80 -0.51 -22.26 -3.38
C ALA A 80 -0.25 -23.52 -4.21
N TRP A 81 0.80 -24.25 -3.83
CA TRP A 81 1.23 -25.53 -4.39
C TRP A 81 1.36 -26.58 -3.29
N ARG A 82 1.47 -27.86 -3.67
CA ARG A 82 1.57 -28.98 -2.69
C ARG A 82 2.68 -28.81 -1.67
N LYS A 83 3.73 -28.05 -2.00
CA LYS A 83 4.89 -27.80 -1.13
C LYS A 83 4.82 -26.47 -0.36
N GLY A 84 3.76 -25.67 -0.54
CA GLY A 84 3.63 -24.34 0.05
C GLY A 84 3.36 -23.28 -1.03
N TRP A 85 3.64 -22.02 -0.69
CA TRP A 85 3.35 -20.86 -1.55
C TRP A 85 4.52 -20.47 -2.44
N TRP A 86 4.20 -20.08 -3.67
CA TRP A 86 5.15 -19.65 -4.69
C TRP A 86 4.72 -18.32 -5.30
N ALA A 87 5.72 -17.58 -5.76
CA ALA A 87 5.53 -16.38 -6.57
C ALA A 87 5.18 -16.83 -7.98
N ASP A 88 3.90 -16.87 -8.29
CA ASP A 88 3.40 -17.53 -9.49
C ASP A 88 2.04 -16.98 -9.87
N HIS A 89 1.97 -16.46 -11.10
CA HIS A 89 0.80 -15.81 -11.65
C HIS A 89 -0.25 -16.78 -12.19
N ASP A 90 0.17 -17.85 -12.86
CA ASP A 90 -0.74 -18.72 -13.63
C ASP A 90 -1.01 -20.06 -12.93
N GLY A 91 -0.29 -20.36 -11.84
CA GLY A 91 -0.37 -21.67 -11.19
C GLY A 91 0.17 -22.80 -12.06
N SER A 92 1.16 -22.50 -12.88
CA SER A 92 1.76 -23.42 -13.84
C SER A 92 3.26 -23.58 -13.59
N PRO A 93 3.87 -24.74 -13.90
CA PRO A 93 5.32 -24.90 -13.76
C PRO A 93 6.15 -23.92 -14.59
N THR A 94 5.56 -23.33 -15.63
CA THR A 94 6.20 -22.36 -16.52
C THR A 94 6.10 -20.91 -16.04
N SER A 95 5.20 -20.62 -15.11
CA SER A 95 4.99 -19.29 -14.54
C SER A 95 5.52 -19.16 -13.10
N ALA A 96 5.86 -20.29 -12.47
CA ALA A 96 6.40 -20.33 -11.12
C ALA A 96 7.80 -19.72 -11.06
N GLY A 97 7.92 -18.63 -10.28
CA GLY A 97 9.18 -18.05 -9.86
C GLY A 97 9.70 -18.69 -8.57
N ASP A 98 10.11 -17.87 -7.60
CA ASP A 98 10.67 -18.35 -6.34
C ASP A 98 9.59 -18.67 -5.28
N THR A 99 9.93 -19.46 -4.26
CA THR A 99 9.02 -19.70 -3.11
C THR A 99 8.73 -18.40 -2.37
N MET A 100 7.51 -18.25 -1.80
CA MET A 100 7.16 -17.07 -0.99
C MET A 100 8.11 -16.84 0.19
N SER A 101 8.62 -17.90 0.81
CA SER A 101 9.63 -17.78 1.87
C SER A 101 10.89 -17.08 1.36
N ALA A 102 11.41 -17.49 0.21
CA ALA A 102 12.61 -16.89 -0.38
C ALA A 102 12.36 -15.44 -0.81
N MET A 103 11.18 -15.15 -1.37
CA MET A 103 10.77 -13.80 -1.71
C MET A 103 10.77 -12.90 -0.47
N PHE A 104 10.16 -13.34 0.62
CA PHE A 104 10.09 -12.54 1.86
C PHE A 104 11.47 -12.37 2.51
N ASP A 105 12.32 -13.40 2.48
CA ASP A 105 13.70 -13.29 2.95
C ASP A 105 14.49 -12.27 2.13
N GLN A 106 14.28 -12.22 0.82
CA GLN A 106 14.92 -11.24 -0.03
C GLN A 106 14.38 -9.83 0.20
N VAL A 107 13.07 -9.63 0.34
CA VAL A 107 12.48 -8.31 0.70
C VAL A 107 13.04 -7.80 2.03
N ALA A 108 13.06 -8.66 3.04
CA ALA A 108 13.64 -8.38 4.35
C ALA A 108 15.12 -7.95 4.25
N LYS A 109 15.92 -8.71 3.48
CA LYS A 109 17.34 -8.40 3.24
C LYS A 109 17.53 -7.06 2.56
N GLU A 110 16.74 -6.74 1.53
CA GLU A 110 16.85 -5.47 0.81
C GLU A 110 16.44 -4.28 1.70
N HIS A 111 15.38 -4.45 2.51
CA HIS A 111 14.95 -3.47 3.48
C HIS A 111 16.04 -3.18 4.53
N ASP A 112 16.66 -4.22 5.08
CA ASP A 112 17.77 -4.11 6.05
C ASP A 112 19.01 -3.43 5.43
N GLN A 113 19.11 -3.43 4.09
CA GLN A 113 20.16 -2.72 3.33
C GLN A 113 19.75 -1.30 2.89
N GLY A 114 18.65 -0.77 3.41
CA GLY A 114 18.17 0.60 3.15
C GLY A 114 17.34 0.76 1.87
N ARG A 115 17.07 -0.31 1.14
CA ARG A 115 16.14 -0.30 -0.01
C ARG A 115 14.76 -0.68 0.49
N HIS A 116 14.10 0.29 1.10
CA HIS A 116 12.88 0.07 1.87
C HIS A 116 11.65 -0.23 1.00
N ALA A 117 10.98 -1.33 1.31
CA ALA A 117 9.58 -1.56 0.93
C ALA A 117 8.66 -1.21 2.11
N SER A 118 7.63 -0.38 1.87
CA SER A 118 6.59 -0.08 2.86
C SER A 118 5.65 -1.26 3.05
N PHE A 119 5.29 -1.94 1.96
CA PHE A 119 4.45 -3.14 2.01
C PHE A 119 4.68 -4.08 0.83
N VAL A 120 4.22 -5.33 1.01
CA VAL A 120 4.08 -6.34 -0.04
C VAL A 120 2.61 -6.65 -0.25
N TRP A 121 2.13 -6.54 -1.48
CA TRP A 121 0.82 -7.01 -1.91
C TRP A 121 0.94 -8.44 -2.44
N LEU A 122 0.24 -9.36 -1.78
CA LEU A 122 0.08 -10.76 -2.21
C LEU A 122 -1.20 -10.89 -3.04
N ASP A 123 -1.10 -10.91 -4.37
CA ASP A 123 -2.23 -11.16 -5.26
C ASP A 123 -2.53 -12.67 -5.32
N MET A 124 -3.50 -13.12 -4.53
CA MET A 124 -3.74 -14.55 -4.35
C MET A 124 -4.55 -15.15 -5.49
N LYS A 125 -3.95 -16.10 -6.20
CA LYS A 125 -4.57 -16.75 -7.37
C LYS A 125 -5.48 -17.92 -7.03
N ASN A 126 -5.18 -18.64 -5.95
CA ASN A 126 -5.96 -19.79 -5.48
C ASN A 126 -6.07 -19.85 -3.94
N PRO A 127 -6.58 -18.79 -3.28
CA PRO A 127 -6.56 -18.66 -1.82
C PRO A 127 -7.31 -19.76 -1.07
N ASP A 128 -8.23 -20.47 -1.73
CA ASP A 128 -9.05 -21.53 -1.13
C ASP A 128 -8.48 -22.95 -1.35
N TRP A 129 -7.28 -23.08 -1.93
CA TRP A 129 -6.74 -24.37 -2.37
C TRP A 129 -6.40 -25.33 -1.22
N CYS A 130 -5.96 -24.81 -0.07
CA CYS A 130 -5.64 -25.60 1.13
C CYS A 130 -6.47 -25.18 2.34
N ASP A 131 -6.97 -26.17 3.06
CA ASP A 131 -7.68 -25.98 4.32
C ASP A 131 -6.69 -25.67 5.47
N SER A 132 -6.94 -24.60 6.20
CA SER A 132 -6.14 -24.19 7.36
C SER A 132 -6.38 -25.05 8.60
N SER A 133 -7.47 -25.81 8.63
CA SER A 133 -7.82 -26.72 9.71
C SER A 133 -7.22 -28.13 9.53
N ASP A 134 -6.78 -28.48 8.32
CA ASP A 134 -6.10 -29.75 8.06
C ASP A 134 -4.58 -29.60 8.26
N PRO A 135 -3.98 -30.24 9.29
CA PRO A 135 -2.55 -30.14 9.55
C PRO A 135 -1.66 -30.58 8.37
N LYS A 136 -2.17 -31.47 7.51
CA LYS A 136 -1.45 -31.97 6.33
C LYS A 136 -1.35 -30.93 5.21
N TRP A 137 -2.29 -29.99 5.15
CA TRP A 137 -2.39 -28.96 4.10
C TRP A 137 -2.22 -27.54 4.63
N ARG A 138 -2.13 -27.36 5.95
CA ARG A 138 -1.97 -26.04 6.58
C ARG A 138 -0.85 -25.22 5.95
N HIS A 139 0.29 -25.83 5.60
CA HIS A 139 1.46 -25.14 5.04
C HIS A 139 1.22 -24.42 3.70
N CYS A 140 0.17 -24.77 2.95
CA CYS A 140 -0.24 -24.10 1.72
C CYS A 140 -1.55 -23.31 1.85
N SER A 141 -2.08 -23.18 3.08
CA SER A 141 -3.25 -22.34 3.34
C SER A 141 -2.86 -20.86 3.49
N VAL A 142 -3.82 -19.94 3.35
CA VAL A 142 -3.61 -18.50 3.58
C VAL A 142 -3.17 -18.22 5.01
N ALA A 143 -3.63 -19.00 5.99
CA ALA A 143 -3.19 -18.83 7.38
C ALA A 143 -1.67 -19.08 7.54
N ALA A 144 -1.09 -20.05 6.82
CA ALA A 144 0.36 -20.26 6.83
C ALA A 144 1.12 -19.17 6.08
N LEU A 145 0.58 -18.66 4.97
CA LEU A 145 1.19 -17.53 4.26
C LEU A 145 1.24 -16.27 5.14
N ARG A 146 0.16 -16.00 5.87
CA ARG A 146 0.07 -14.92 6.85
C ARG A 146 1.11 -15.07 7.96
N ASP A 147 1.20 -16.24 8.58
CA ASP A 147 2.19 -16.50 9.64
C ASP A 147 3.63 -16.32 9.12
N LEU A 148 3.90 -16.77 7.89
CA LEU A 148 5.19 -16.59 7.22
C LEU A 148 5.49 -15.10 6.96
N ALA A 149 4.51 -14.33 6.50
CA ALA A 149 4.66 -12.90 6.23
C ALA A 149 4.92 -12.13 7.53
N ARG A 150 4.20 -12.43 8.61
CA ARG A 150 4.44 -11.88 9.95
C ARG A 150 5.86 -12.13 10.43
N GLN A 151 6.31 -13.37 10.29
CA GLN A 151 7.63 -13.80 10.74
C GLN A 151 8.77 -13.09 9.98
N LYS A 152 8.61 -12.90 8.66
CA LYS A 152 9.71 -12.44 7.79
C LYS A 152 9.65 -10.94 7.47
N LEU A 153 8.45 -10.39 7.29
CA LEU A 153 8.22 -9.01 6.85
C LEU A 153 7.85 -8.10 8.02
N GLU A 154 6.80 -8.44 8.77
CA GLU A 154 6.25 -7.51 9.77
C GLU A 154 7.18 -7.27 10.97
N SER A 155 8.06 -8.23 11.27
CA SER A 155 9.12 -8.08 12.28
C SER A 155 10.10 -6.96 11.92
N ARG A 156 10.14 -6.54 10.66
CA ARG A 156 10.95 -5.42 10.13
C ARG A 156 10.10 -4.18 9.82
N GLY A 157 8.82 -4.18 10.21
CA GLY A 157 7.90 -3.08 9.94
C GLY A 157 7.33 -3.05 8.53
N ILE A 158 7.63 -4.06 7.70
CA ILE A 158 7.08 -4.18 6.35
C ILE A 158 5.65 -4.73 6.46
N ARG A 159 4.69 -4.00 5.88
CA ARG A 159 3.26 -4.33 5.95
C ARG A 159 2.84 -5.30 4.85
N VAL A 160 1.67 -5.92 4.99
CA VAL A 160 1.19 -6.93 4.04
C VAL A 160 -0.24 -6.64 3.60
N LEU A 161 -0.45 -6.57 2.29
CA LEU A 161 -1.76 -6.44 1.67
C LEU A 161 -2.17 -7.78 1.04
N TYR A 162 -3.25 -8.38 1.54
CA TYR A 162 -3.79 -9.61 0.99
C TYR A 162 -4.84 -9.29 -0.09
N GLY A 163 -4.50 -9.51 -1.36
CA GLY A 163 -5.40 -9.25 -2.47
C GLY A 163 -6.21 -10.47 -2.88
N PHE A 164 -7.50 -10.27 -3.09
CA PHE A 164 -8.42 -11.29 -3.55
C PHE A 164 -9.11 -10.81 -4.81
N TYR A 165 -9.09 -11.63 -5.85
CA TYR A 165 -9.83 -11.36 -7.08
C TYR A 165 -10.93 -12.42 -7.25
N GLY A 166 -12.18 -12.05 -6.96
CA GLY A 166 -13.35 -12.91 -7.17
C GLY A 166 -13.40 -14.15 -6.26
N LYS A 167 -12.69 -14.10 -5.12
CA LYS A 167 -12.61 -15.16 -4.10
C LYS A 167 -12.99 -14.67 -2.70
N GLU A 168 -13.56 -13.48 -2.61
CA GLU A 168 -14.00 -12.89 -1.37
C GLU A 168 -15.14 -13.71 -0.75
N GLY A 169 -15.10 -13.91 0.56
CA GLY A 169 -16.00 -14.83 1.27
C GLY A 169 -15.58 -16.31 1.26
N GLY A 170 -14.54 -16.67 0.49
CA GLY A 170 -13.90 -17.99 0.49
C GLY A 170 -13.20 -18.35 1.80
N SER A 171 -12.63 -19.55 1.88
CA SER A 171 -11.89 -20.01 3.07
C SER A 171 -10.59 -19.22 3.26
N GLY A 172 -9.87 -18.91 2.19
CA GLY A 172 -8.68 -18.06 2.23
C GLY A 172 -8.98 -16.65 2.70
N TRP A 173 -10.08 -16.05 2.23
CA TRP A 173 -10.56 -14.74 2.71
C TRP A 173 -10.84 -14.78 4.22
N LYS A 174 -11.61 -15.77 4.67
CA LYS A 174 -11.90 -15.94 6.11
C LYS A 174 -10.64 -16.15 6.94
N ASN A 175 -9.67 -16.91 6.43
CA ASN A 175 -8.39 -17.12 7.08
C ASN A 175 -7.60 -15.82 7.24
N ALA A 176 -7.55 -14.97 6.20
CA ALA A 176 -6.90 -13.67 6.30
C ALA A 176 -7.59 -12.79 7.37
N LEU A 177 -8.94 -12.75 7.35
CA LEU A 177 -9.71 -11.89 8.26
C LEU A 177 -9.76 -12.37 9.71
N ALA A 178 -9.60 -13.67 9.97
CA ALA A 178 -9.79 -14.25 11.30
C ALA A 178 -8.90 -13.65 12.40
N ASP A 179 -7.77 -13.05 12.01
CA ASP A 179 -6.81 -12.47 12.95
C ASP A 179 -6.04 -11.30 12.30
N LEU A 180 -6.69 -10.47 11.48
CA LEU A 180 -6.01 -9.36 10.79
C LEU A 180 -5.42 -8.36 11.80
N ASN A 181 -4.11 -8.13 11.77
CA ASN A 181 -3.40 -7.26 12.72
C ASN A 181 -3.15 -5.85 12.18
N SER A 182 -2.57 -4.95 12.97
CA SER A 182 -2.39 -3.54 12.60
C SER A 182 -1.45 -3.27 11.42
N LYS A 183 -0.67 -4.25 10.94
CA LYS A 183 0.26 -4.18 9.80
C LYS A 183 -0.28 -4.87 8.56
N GLU A 184 -1.51 -5.33 8.61
CA GLU A 184 -2.14 -6.10 7.54
C GLU A 184 -3.38 -5.37 7.01
N ALA A 185 -3.68 -5.59 5.74
CA ALA A 185 -4.93 -5.15 5.12
C ALA A 185 -5.39 -6.17 4.09
N VAL A 186 -6.61 -6.01 3.61
CA VAL A 186 -7.14 -6.79 2.49
C VAL A 186 -7.55 -5.85 1.36
N SER A 187 -7.32 -6.27 0.12
CA SER A 187 -7.83 -5.59 -1.06
C SER A 187 -9.07 -6.29 -1.60
N TYR A 188 -9.97 -5.48 -2.15
CA TYR A 188 -11.11 -5.93 -2.93
C TYR A 188 -11.01 -5.25 -4.30
N SER A 189 -10.99 -6.06 -5.36
CA SER A 189 -10.85 -5.56 -6.73
C SER A 189 -12.22 -5.36 -7.39
N GLY A 190 -12.45 -4.20 -8.00
CA GLY A 190 -13.67 -3.97 -8.79
C GLY A 190 -14.15 -2.53 -8.83
N ASP A 191 -15.36 -2.37 -9.37
CA ASP A 191 -16.08 -1.09 -9.32
C ASP A 191 -16.37 -0.70 -7.87
N TYR A 192 -16.45 0.59 -7.58
CA TYR A 192 -16.61 1.08 -6.20
C TYR A 192 -17.84 0.47 -5.50
N ALA A 193 -18.97 0.34 -6.22
CA ALA A 193 -20.16 -0.30 -5.67
C ALA A 193 -19.90 -1.78 -5.30
N GLN A 194 -19.18 -2.52 -6.16
CA GLN A 194 -18.81 -3.92 -5.90
C GLN A 194 -17.90 -4.03 -4.67
N VAL A 195 -16.94 -3.13 -4.53
CA VAL A 195 -16.01 -3.09 -3.39
C VAL A 195 -16.74 -2.77 -2.09
N ARG A 196 -17.58 -1.72 -2.09
CA ARG A 196 -18.41 -1.34 -0.93
C ARG A 196 -19.30 -2.49 -0.48
N ASP A 197 -20.05 -3.07 -1.42
CA ASP A 197 -21.02 -4.13 -1.12
C ASP A 197 -20.31 -5.44 -0.75
N GLY A 198 -19.16 -5.70 -1.35
CA GLY A 198 -18.28 -6.83 -1.05
C GLY A 198 -17.75 -6.77 0.38
N PHE A 199 -17.23 -5.62 0.83
CA PHE A 199 -16.83 -5.44 2.22
C PHE A 199 -18.02 -5.55 3.17
N ALA A 200 -19.17 -4.95 2.85
CA ALA A 200 -20.37 -5.07 3.68
C ALA A 200 -20.81 -6.53 3.85
N LYS A 201 -20.66 -7.36 2.80
CA LYS A 201 -21.09 -8.75 2.81
C LYS A 201 -20.07 -9.70 3.43
N TYR A 202 -18.80 -9.59 3.08
CA TYR A 202 -17.78 -10.58 3.41
C TYR A 202 -16.76 -10.13 4.45
N GLY A 203 -16.66 -8.82 4.72
CA GLY A 203 -15.74 -8.26 5.71
C GLY A 203 -16.33 -7.09 6.50
N PRO A 204 -17.56 -7.19 7.06
CA PRO A 204 -18.22 -6.06 7.72
C PRO A 204 -17.43 -5.54 8.94
N HIS A 205 -16.59 -6.40 9.53
CA HIS A 205 -15.77 -6.09 10.70
C HIS A 205 -14.33 -5.67 10.36
N VAL A 206 -13.94 -5.65 9.09
CA VAL A 206 -12.62 -5.12 8.69
C VAL A 206 -12.64 -3.61 8.93
N PRO A 207 -11.71 -3.03 9.71
CA PRO A 207 -11.65 -1.59 9.91
C PRO A 207 -11.41 -0.84 8.59
N GLY A 208 -11.97 0.38 8.44
CA GLY A 208 -11.85 1.15 7.20
C GLY A 208 -10.40 1.43 6.79
N ASN A 209 -9.52 1.70 7.77
CA ASN A 209 -8.08 1.84 7.57
C ASN A 209 -7.36 0.54 7.18
N GLN A 210 -8.04 -0.60 7.07
CA GLN A 210 -7.48 -1.88 6.58
C GLN A 210 -8.22 -2.41 5.33
N ARG A 211 -9.10 -1.58 4.74
CA ARG A 211 -9.80 -1.87 3.48
C ARG A 211 -9.11 -1.14 2.33
N VAL A 212 -8.62 -1.89 1.35
CA VAL A 212 -8.04 -1.31 0.13
C VAL A 212 -8.98 -1.57 -1.04
N MET A 213 -9.27 -0.53 -1.82
CA MET A 213 -9.92 -0.65 -3.10
C MET A 213 -8.85 -0.69 -4.20
N ASP A 214 -8.92 -1.67 -5.08
CA ASP A 214 -8.14 -1.65 -6.31
C ASP A 214 -9.01 -1.76 -7.56
N LYS A 215 -8.59 -1.07 -8.62
CA LYS A 215 -9.25 -1.12 -9.92
C LYS A 215 -8.21 -0.98 -11.02
N GLY A 216 -8.29 -1.87 -12.00
CA GLY A 216 -7.34 -1.83 -13.09
C GLY A 216 -7.67 -2.74 -14.25
N GLU A 217 -6.69 -2.84 -15.13
CA GLU A 217 -6.67 -3.73 -16.29
C GLU A 217 -5.20 -4.00 -16.66
N PHE A 218 -4.89 -5.19 -17.18
CA PHE A 218 -3.52 -5.53 -17.61
C PHE A 218 -2.97 -4.49 -18.59
N SER A 219 -3.84 -3.89 -19.40
CA SER A 219 -3.58 -2.70 -20.20
C SER A 219 -4.56 -1.61 -19.82
N MET A 220 -4.12 -0.67 -18.96
CA MET A 220 -4.94 0.43 -18.45
C MET A 220 -5.67 1.21 -19.54
N ALA A 221 -5.06 1.37 -20.72
CA ALA A 221 -5.65 2.07 -21.85
C ALA A 221 -6.98 1.47 -22.33
N LEU A 222 -7.21 0.16 -22.16
CA LEU A 222 -8.42 -0.51 -22.64
C LEU A 222 -9.68 -0.09 -21.88
N LYS A 223 -9.54 0.26 -20.61
CA LYS A 223 -10.68 0.59 -19.71
C LYS A 223 -10.46 1.87 -18.93
N PHE A 224 -9.60 2.76 -19.41
CA PHE A 224 -9.15 3.90 -18.62
C PHE A 224 -10.28 4.79 -18.11
N GLY A 225 -11.32 5.02 -18.92
CA GLY A 225 -12.49 5.82 -18.50
C GLY A 225 -13.16 5.25 -17.25
N SER A 226 -13.50 3.94 -17.29
CA SER A 226 -14.08 3.23 -16.15
C SER A 226 -13.11 3.15 -14.97
N ILE A 227 -11.83 2.83 -15.19
CA ILE A 227 -10.82 2.80 -14.11
C ILE A 227 -10.77 4.14 -13.37
N ARG A 228 -10.71 5.25 -14.12
CA ARG A 228 -10.68 6.61 -13.57
C ARG A 228 -11.95 6.93 -12.77
N GLU A 229 -13.13 6.63 -13.34
CA GLU A 229 -14.42 6.94 -12.70
C GLU A 229 -14.62 6.18 -11.40
N GLU A 230 -14.29 4.88 -11.38
CA GLU A 230 -14.43 4.05 -10.19
C GLU A 230 -13.43 4.44 -9.09
N LEU A 231 -12.19 4.74 -9.44
CA LEU A 231 -11.20 5.22 -8.47
C LEU A 231 -11.56 6.62 -7.94
N ALA A 232 -12.16 7.49 -8.76
CA ALA A 232 -12.73 8.76 -8.30
C ALA A 232 -13.93 8.56 -7.35
N ALA A 233 -14.78 7.57 -7.59
CA ALA A 233 -15.85 7.21 -6.65
C ALA A 233 -15.29 6.71 -5.30
N GLY A 234 -14.16 5.99 -5.32
CA GLY A 234 -13.45 5.52 -4.12
C GLY A 234 -12.76 6.60 -3.29
N ARG A 235 -12.50 7.79 -3.86
CA ARG A 235 -11.81 8.90 -3.17
C ARG A 235 -12.53 9.36 -1.90
N LYS A 236 -13.83 9.64 -2.00
CA LYS A 236 -14.59 10.21 -0.87
C LYS A 236 -14.63 9.26 0.35
N PRO A 237 -14.91 7.96 0.19
CA PRO A 237 -14.79 6.99 1.29
C PRO A 237 -13.36 6.87 1.85
N ARG A 238 -12.34 6.93 0.99
CA ARG A 238 -10.93 6.95 1.42
C ARG A 238 -10.64 8.16 2.30
N ASP A 239 -11.04 9.35 1.87
CA ASP A 239 -10.85 10.59 2.63
C ASP A 239 -11.70 10.63 3.93
N ALA A 240 -12.81 9.87 3.97
CA ALA A 240 -13.63 9.69 5.17
C ALA A 240 -13.13 8.59 6.13
N GLY A 241 -12.03 7.90 5.80
CA GLY A 241 -11.47 6.80 6.60
C GLY A 241 -12.22 5.47 6.49
N GLU A 242 -13.13 5.33 5.51
CA GLU A 242 -13.84 4.08 5.22
C GLU A 242 -13.03 3.13 4.33
N LEU A 243 -12.06 3.68 3.59
CA LEU A 243 -11.01 2.96 2.87
C LEU A 243 -9.65 3.49 3.32
N ALA A 244 -8.66 2.61 3.42
CA ALA A 244 -7.28 2.99 3.69
C ALA A 244 -6.64 3.63 2.46
N GLN A 245 -6.90 3.03 1.30
CA GLN A 245 -6.29 3.42 0.04
C GLN A 245 -7.17 3.09 -1.16
N THR A 246 -6.89 3.81 -2.24
CA THR A 246 -7.30 3.48 -3.61
C THR A 246 -6.07 3.20 -4.47
N VAL A 247 -6.12 2.11 -5.25
CA VAL A 247 -4.98 1.65 -6.06
C VAL A 247 -5.37 1.43 -7.51
N GLY A 248 -4.64 2.05 -8.44
CA GLY A 248 -4.83 1.87 -9.88
C GLY A 248 -3.80 0.94 -10.51
N TRP A 249 -4.19 0.14 -11.50
CA TRP A 249 -3.28 -0.77 -12.21
C TRP A 249 -3.71 -1.09 -13.66
N THR A 250 -2.84 -1.58 -14.56
CA THR A 250 -1.37 -1.54 -14.50
C THR A 250 -0.84 -0.38 -15.34
N VAL A 251 -0.02 0.49 -14.76
CA VAL A 251 0.71 1.55 -15.47
C VAL A 251 1.88 0.92 -16.22
N GLY A 252 1.74 0.81 -17.54
CA GLY A 252 2.79 0.32 -18.42
C GLY A 252 3.40 1.42 -19.28
N LYS A 253 4.32 1.03 -20.15
CA LYS A 253 4.89 1.93 -21.16
C LYS A 253 3.79 2.62 -21.98
N GLY A 254 3.92 3.94 -22.12
CA GLY A 254 2.95 4.80 -22.81
C GLY A 254 1.79 5.32 -21.95
N ASP A 255 1.72 4.98 -20.66
CA ASP A 255 0.62 5.41 -19.78
C ASP A 255 0.93 6.70 -18.98
N ARG A 256 1.88 7.54 -19.42
CA ARG A 256 2.29 8.77 -18.71
C ARG A 256 1.10 9.65 -18.31
N ASP A 257 0.27 10.00 -19.28
CA ASP A 257 -0.89 10.89 -19.05
C ASP A 257 -1.96 10.22 -18.18
N ARG A 258 -2.06 8.89 -18.23
CA ARG A 258 -3.01 8.11 -17.41
C ARG A 258 -2.57 8.06 -15.96
N ALA A 259 -1.29 7.80 -15.72
CA ALA A 259 -0.69 7.87 -14.39
C ALA A 259 -0.87 9.28 -13.80
N ALA A 260 -0.58 10.33 -14.58
CA ALA A 260 -0.78 11.70 -14.17
C ALA A 260 -2.25 12.00 -13.81
N THR A 261 -3.20 11.55 -14.64
CA THR A 261 -4.63 11.74 -14.41
C THR A 261 -5.12 11.03 -13.14
N LEU A 262 -4.62 9.83 -12.84
CA LEU A 262 -5.01 9.10 -11.63
C LEU A 262 -4.38 9.70 -10.36
N LEU A 263 -3.16 10.24 -10.46
CA LEU A 263 -2.46 10.89 -9.36
C LEU A 263 -2.91 12.34 -9.12
N ASP A 264 -3.56 12.96 -10.09
CA ASP A 264 -4.06 14.32 -9.96
C ASP A 264 -4.90 14.51 -8.71
N SER A 265 -4.66 15.59 -7.98
CA SER A 265 -5.29 15.87 -6.68
C SER A 265 -6.40 16.94 -6.78
N SER A 266 -6.71 17.44 -7.98
CA SER A 266 -7.74 18.45 -8.18
C SER A 266 -9.13 17.94 -7.78
N ASP A 267 -10.07 18.85 -7.54
CA ASP A 267 -11.42 18.45 -7.14
C ASP A 267 -12.10 17.60 -8.23
N GLY A 268 -12.63 16.45 -7.82
CA GLY A 268 -13.29 15.49 -8.72
C GLY A 268 -12.35 14.49 -9.41
N SER A 269 -11.02 14.60 -9.20
CA SER A 269 -10.06 13.60 -9.66
C SER A 269 -10.06 12.34 -8.77
N ALA A 270 -9.45 11.26 -9.28
CA ALA A 270 -9.25 10.03 -8.51
C ALA A 270 -8.33 10.22 -7.32
N ALA A 271 -7.26 11.00 -7.49
CA ALA A 271 -6.25 11.26 -6.46
C ALA A 271 -5.80 9.97 -5.76
N VAL A 272 -5.47 8.92 -6.53
CA VAL A 272 -5.14 7.60 -5.98
C VAL A 272 -3.92 7.67 -5.07
N ASP A 273 -3.84 6.77 -4.08
CA ASP A 273 -2.70 6.67 -3.18
C ASP A 273 -1.56 5.87 -3.81
N SER A 274 -1.91 4.87 -4.61
CA SER A 274 -0.94 3.92 -5.17
C SER A 274 -1.21 3.60 -6.63
N LEU A 275 -0.13 3.29 -7.35
CA LEU A 275 -0.19 2.76 -8.70
C LEU A 275 0.70 1.52 -8.82
N ILE A 276 0.15 0.43 -9.36
CA ILE A 276 0.95 -0.71 -9.80
C ILE A 276 1.54 -0.39 -11.18
N TYR A 277 2.85 -0.52 -11.31
CA TYR A 277 3.57 -0.20 -12.55
C TYR A 277 4.44 -1.38 -13.01
N GLY A 278 4.64 -1.48 -14.33
CA GLY A 278 5.61 -2.40 -14.90
C GLY A 278 5.15 -3.04 -16.20
N ASN A 279 5.67 -4.23 -16.47
CA ASN A 279 5.33 -4.98 -17.67
C ASN A 279 3.89 -5.48 -17.57
N ARG A 280 3.10 -5.32 -18.64
CA ARG A 280 1.67 -5.68 -18.66
C ARG A 280 1.42 -7.20 -18.62
N ALA A 281 2.32 -7.98 -19.22
CA ALA A 281 2.10 -9.41 -19.49
C ALA A 281 3.27 -10.31 -19.07
N SER A 282 4.31 -9.75 -18.44
CA SER A 282 5.49 -10.50 -18.00
C SER A 282 5.90 -10.07 -16.60
N CYS A 283 6.69 -10.91 -15.94
CA CYS A 283 7.22 -10.58 -14.62
C CYS A 283 8.23 -9.43 -14.66
N TYR A 284 8.48 -8.87 -13.48
CA TYR A 284 9.47 -7.84 -13.28
C TYR A 284 10.88 -8.37 -13.59
N PRO A 285 11.70 -7.68 -14.41
CA PRO A 285 13.03 -8.14 -14.79
C PRO A 285 13.92 -8.46 -13.60
N ASP A 286 14.63 -9.57 -13.68
CA ASP A 286 15.44 -10.12 -12.58
C ASP A 286 16.94 -10.16 -12.89
N GLY A 287 17.34 -9.70 -14.07
CA GLY A 287 18.72 -9.77 -14.52
C GLY A 287 19.14 -11.15 -15.03
N VAL A 288 18.18 -12.07 -15.24
CA VAL A 288 18.44 -13.42 -15.73
C VAL A 288 17.80 -13.61 -17.11
N SER A 289 18.61 -14.03 -18.08
CA SER A 289 18.15 -14.36 -19.43
C SER A 289 17.61 -15.79 -19.52
N GLY A 290 16.77 -16.02 -20.54
CA GLY A 290 16.28 -17.35 -20.89
C GLY A 290 14.93 -17.70 -20.24
N PRO A 291 14.42 -18.92 -20.48
CA PRO A 291 13.04 -19.29 -20.18
C PRO A 291 12.71 -19.43 -18.69
N LYS A 292 13.72 -19.33 -17.81
CA LYS A 292 13.57 -19.42 -16.35
C LYS A 292 13.78 -18.08 -15.64
N GLY A 293 14.16 -17.04 -16.39
CA GLY A 293 14.35 -15.69 -15.85
C GLY A 293 13.24 -14.76 -16.31
N CYS A 294 13.09 -13.65 -15.60
CA CYS A 294 12.16 -12.58 -15.96
C CYS A 294 12.76 -11.56 -16.95
N GLY A 295 14.00 -11.79 -17.39
CA GLY A 295 14.69 -10.98 -18.38
C GLY A 295 15.66 -9.98 -17.75
N THR A 296 16.54 -9.46 -18.60
CA THR A 296 17.60 -8.52 -18.20
C THR A 296 17.28 -7.06 -18.53
N ASP A 297 16.34 -6.80 -19.43
CA ASP A 297 15.97 -5.45 -19.86
C ASP A 297 14.94 -4.84 -18.90
N ASP A 298 15.37 -3.84 -18.14
CA ASP A 298 14.54 -3.10 -17.20
C ASP A 298 14.07 -1.74 -17.73
N SER A 299 14.34 -1.42 -19.01
CA SER A 299 14.03 -0.11 -19.58
C SER A 299 12.54 0.23 -19.52
N ALA A 300 11.67 -0.72 -19.88
CA ALA A 300 10.22 -0.52 -19.87
C ALA A 300 9.64 -0.32 -18.47
N VAL A 301 10.14 -1.06 -17.47
CA VAL A 301 9.68 -0.92 -16.08
C VAL A 301 10.20 0.38 -15.46
N ARG A 302 11.42 0.81 -15.79
CA ARG A 302 11.96 2.11 -15.38
C ARG A 302 11.21 3.28 -16.04
N GLU A 303 10.84 3.14 -17.31
CA GLU A 303 10.02 4.13 -18.01
C GLU A 303 8.65 4.24 -17.34
N SER A 304 8.01 3.12 -17.01
CA SER A 304 6.71 3.10 -16.33
C SER A 304 6.77 3.70 -14.92
N LEU A 305 7.82 3.39 -14.15
CA LEU A 305 8.08 4.01 -12.85
C LEU A 305 8.26 5.52 -12.98
N SER A 306 8.96 5.97 -14.04
CA SER A 306 9.22 7.40 -14.25
C SER A 306 7.94 8.22 -14.36
N TYR A 307 6.85 7.64 -14.87
CA TYR A 307 5.57 8.34 -14.95
C TYR A 307 4.99 8.69 -13.57
N ILE A 308 5.25 7.86 -12.56
CA ILE A 308 4.83 8.12 -11.18
C ILE A 308 5.81 9.10 -10.53
N THR A 309 7.11 8.82 -10.60
CA THR A 309 8.13 9.61 -9.90
C THR A 309 8.26 11.02 -10.47
N ASP A 310 8.16 11.18 -11.80
CA ASP A 310 8.19 12.48 -12.46
C ASP A 310 6.96 13.31 -12.08
N TYR A 311 5.77 12.67 -12.05
CA TYR A 311 4.54 13.36 -11.66
C TYR A 311 4.64 13.87 -10.22
N VAL A 312 5.05 13.01 -9.29
CA VAL A 312 5.23 13.38 -7.88
C VAL A 312 6.25 14.51 -7.73
N LYS A 313 7.38 14.43 -8.44
CA LYS A 313 8.41 15.47 -8.44
C LYS A 313 7.91 16.81 -8.99
N ALA A 314 7.01 16.79 -9.98
CA ALA A 314 6.43 17.98 -10.58
C ALA A 314 5.30 18.61 -9.74
N HIS A 315 4.76 17.87 -8.77
CA HIS A 315 3.64 18.31 -7.92
C HIS A 315 3.99 18.26 -6.42
N PRO A 316 5.11 18.89 -5.99
CA PRO A 316 5.56 18.80 -4.61
C PRO A 316 4.56 19.41 -3.63
N ASP A 317 3.71 20.34 -4.04
CA ASP A 317 2.73 20.96 -3.12
C ASP A 317 1.58 20.00 -2.75
N THR A 318 1.40 18.88 -3.46
CA THR A 318 0.29 17.93 -3.21
C THR A 318 0.73 16.49 -3.01
N ARG A 319 1.93 16.12 -3.49
CA ARG A 319 2.41 14.74 -3.53
C ARG A 319 3.85 14.62 -3.07
N ARG A 320 4.15 13.45 -2.50
CA ARG A 320 5.53 12.98 -2.27
C ARG A 320 5.59 11.47 -2.43
N MET A 321 6.78 10.93 -2.70
CA MET A 321 6.95 9.47 -2.64
C MET A 321 6.83 9.02 -1.19
N ALA A 322 6.11 7.93 -0.97
CA ALA A 322 5.99 7.35 0.35
C ALA A 322 7.34 6.79 0.84
N THR A 323 7.59 6.91 2.13
CA THR A 323 8.77 6.40 2.84
C THR A 323 8.39 5.25 3.77
N ALA A 324 9.37 4.70 4.48
CA ALA A 324 9.15 3.65 5.48
C ALA A 324 8.34 4.14 6.71
N GLN A 325 8.21 5.44 6.92
CA GLN A 325 7.45 6.02 8.03
C GLN A 325 5.96 6.19 7.70
N ASP A 326 5.61 6.19 6.41
CA ASP A 326 4.22 6.29 5.99
C ASP A 326 3.48 5.00 6.25
N ILE A 327 2.27 5.12 6.80
CA ILE A 327 1.39 3.99 7.06
C ILE A 327 0.45 3.83 5.87
N PRO A 328 0.66 2.83 4.98
CA PRO A 328 -0.26 2.57 3.88
C PRO A 328 -1.65 2.14 4.37
N PHE A 329 -1.73 1.39 5.46
CA PHE A 329 -2.97 0.87 6.02
C PHE A 329 -2.70 0.34 7.43
N GLY A 330 -3.76 0.19 8.21
CA GLY A 330 -3.74 -0.22 9.61
C GLY A 330 -3.33 0.93 10.52
N SER A 331 -2.55 0.65 11.54
CA SER A 331 -2.05 1.62 12.52
C SER A 331 -0.62 1.33 12.95
#